data_AF-A0A7C1XUI0-F1
#
_entry.id   AF-A0A7C1XUI0-F1
#
_cell.length_a   1.000
_cell.length_b   1.000
_cell.length_c   1.000
_cell.angle_alpha   90.00
_cell.angle_beta   90.00
_cell.angle_gamma   90.00
#
_symmetry.space_group_name_H-M   'P 1'
#
loop_
_entity.id
_entity.type
_entity.pdbx_description
1 polymer ?
#
loop_
_entity_poly.entity_id
_entity_poly.type
_entity_poly.pdbx_seq_one_letter_code
_entity_poly.pdbx_strand_id
1 'polypeptide(L)'
;MLLIPSLSRGVPWFNSLQDDPAIAADQPHTKYQMYKFYGAYSHIFNGRWPFSLNNTINLQYSNRVLFGEKRFIIGGEYSVRGFHDNAVSDDRGISWRNDLDLPVGRWFSHQRYLQPFKLTLFADAGMTESAYTREHNTLAGWGYGLEYRYRWFNFYYQQAHALRGDNLFSRPEGWVRYYGAHLKLTF
;
A
#
# COMPACT_ATOMS: atom_id res chain seq x y z
N MET A 1 8.99 6.21 14.49
CA MET A 1 7.60 6.36 14.04
C MET A 1 7.52 7.61 13.16
N LEU A 2 6.78 7.54 12.07
CA LEU A 2 6.57 8.63 11.11
C LEU A 2 5.07 8.84 10.91
N LEU A 3 4.57 10.06 11.09
CA LEU A 3 3.17 10.41 10.89
C LEU A 3 3.10 11.64 9.99
N ILE A 4 2.28 11.59 8.94
CA ILE A 4 2.16 12.63 7.92
C ILE A 4 0.67 12.93 7.68
N PRO A 5 0.06 13.83 8.47
CA PRO A 5 -1.26 14.36 8.15
C PRO A 5 -1.16 15.39 7.02
N SER A 6 -2.19 15.47 6.17
CA SER A 6 -2.26 16.44 5.08
C SER A 6 -3.71 16.86 4.83
N LEU A 7 -3.88 18.14 4.51
CA LEU A 7 -5.14 18.71 4.05
C LEU A 7 -4.91 19.27 2.64
N SER A 8 -5.75 18.85 1.70
CA SER A 8 -5.75 19.32 0.32
C SER A 8 -7.11 19.92 -0.02
N ARG A 9 -7.10 21.01 -0.79
CA ARG A 9 -8.32 21.69 -1.25
C ARG A 9 -8.19 22.01 -2.73
N GLY A 10 -9.26 21.76 -3.47
CA GLY A 10 -9.40 22.26 -4.83
C GLY A 10 -9.72 23.75 -4.85
N VAL A 11 -8.92 24.55 -5.55
CA VAL A 11 -9.01 26.01 -5.60
C VAL A 11 -9.03 26.51 -7.04
N PRO A 12 -9.75 27.60 -7.34
CA PRO A 12 -9.94 28.10 -8.71
C PRO A 12 -8.78 28.99 -9.19
N TRP A 13 -7.54 28.63 -8.91
CA TRP A 13 -6.37 29.44 -9.27
C TRP A 13 -5.79 29.01 -10.61
N PHE A 14 -5.09 29.93 -11.27
CA PHE A 14 -4.36 29.67 -12.53
C PHE A 14 -5.22 29.07 -13.65
N ASN A 15 -6.45 29.55 -13.80
CA ASN A 15 -7.40 29.06 -14.81
C ASN A 15 -7.66 27.55 -14.72
N SER A 16 -7.67 27.00 -13.50
CA SER A 16 -8.04 25.60 -13.26
C SER A 16 -9.44 25.30 -13.76
N LEU A 17 -9.68 24.04 -14.15
CA LEU A 17 -11.01 23.53 -14.45
C LEU A 17 -12.01 23.90 -13.34
N GLN A 18 -13.19 24.36 -13.73
CA GLN A 18 -14.26 24.70 -12.80
C GLN A 18 -15.40 23.71 -12.94
N ASP A 19 -16.09 23.47 -11.82
CA ASP A 19 -17.33 22.73 -11.82
C ASP A 19 -18.38 23.46 -12.67
N ASP A 20 -19.12 22.71 -13.48
CA ASP A 20 -20.32 23.23 -14.15
C ASP A 20 -21.33 23.67 -13.07
N PRO A 21 -22.02 24.82 -13.21
CA PRO A 21 -23.06 25.24 -12.28
C PRO A 21 -24.16 24.20 -12.04
N ALA A 22 -24.40 23.32 -13.02
CA ALA A 22 -25.38 22.23 -12.97
C ALA A 22 -24.76 20.85 -12.67
N ILE A 23 -23.50 20.80 -12.19
CA ILE A 23 -22.84 19.53 -11.87
C ILE A 23 -23.64 18.72 -10.86
N ALA A 24 -23.81 17.43 -11.13
CA ALA A 24 -24.52 16.51 -10.24
C ALA A 24 -23.63 16.04 -9.07
N ALA A 25 -24.23 15.63 -7.96
CA ALA A 25 -23.51 15.26 -6.75
C ALA A 25 -22.65 13.97 -6.90
N ASP A 26 -22.99 13.12 -7.85
CA ASP A 26 -22.30 11.88 -8.22
C ASP A 26 -21.13 12.10 -9.19
N GLN A 27 -20.99 13.32 -9.73
CA GLN A 27 -19.94 13.67 -10.67
C GLN A 27 -18.68 14.18 -9.95
N PRO A 28 -17.48 13.99 -10.52
CA PRO A 28 -16.24 14.52 -9.96
C PRO A 28 -16.23 16.04 -9.81
N HIS A 29 -15.96 16.54 -8.60
CA HIS A 29 -15.88 17.98 -8.33
C HIS A 29 -14.43 18.48 -8.31
N THR A 30 -14.17 19.63 -8.91
CA THR A 30 -12.88 20.33 -8.86
C THR A 30 -12.71 21.05 -7.53
N LYS A 31 -13.79 21.51 -6.89
CA LYS A 31 -13.79 22.13 -5.56
C LYS A 31 -14.06 21.09 -4.47
N TYR A 32 -13.01 20.40 -4.04
CA TYR A 32 -13.07 19.41 -2.97
C TYR A 32 -12.30 19.85 -1.71
N GLN A 33 -12.60 19.21 -0.58
CA GLN A 33 -11.70 19.14 0.58
C GLN A 33 -11.33 17.67 0.82
N MET A 34 -10.05 17.41 1.04
CA MET A 34 -9.53 16.06 1.19
C MET A 34 -8.52 16.03 2.33
N TYR A 35 -8.75 15.14 3.28
CA TYR A 35 -7.86 14.85 4.38
C TYR A 35 -7.11 13.57 4.06
N LYS A 36 -5.79 13.58 4.27
CA LYS A 36 -4.93 12.40 4.13
C LYS A 36 -4.16 12.19 5.41
N PHE A 37 -3.92 10.93 5.75
CA PHE A 37 -3.03 10.58 6.84
C PHE A 37 -2.21 9.35 6.46
N TYR A 38 -0.90 9.48 6.57
CA TYR A 38 0.02 8.37 6.41
C TYR A 38 0.76 8.15 7.73
N GLY A 39 0.75 6.91 8.21
CA GLY A 39 1.45 6.51 9.43
C GLY A 39 2.33 5.30 9.17
N ALA A 40 3.58 5.35 9.61
CA ALA A 40 4.50 4.23 9.57
C ALA A 40 5.17 4.01 10.93
N TYR A 41 5.10 2.78 11.42
CA TYR A 41 5.68 2.35 12.68
C TYR A 41 6.53 1.10 12.47
N SER A 42 7.73 1.10 13.04
CA SER A 42 8.66 -0.03 13.00
C SER A 42 9.20 -0.25 14.40
N HIS A 43 9.18 -1.50 14.86
CA HIS A 43 9.78 -1.91 16.12
C HIS A 43 10.66 -3.13 15.92
N ILE A 44 11.88 -3.10 16.48
CA ILE A 44 12.82 -4.21 16.43
C ILE A 44 12.83 -4.88 17.80
N PHE A 45 12.53 -6.17 17.81
CA PHE A 45 12.66 -7.04 18.98
C PHE A 45 14.04 -7.67 18.96
N ASN A 46 14.85 -7.33 19.96
CA ASN A 46 16.18 -7.91 20.13
C ASN A 46 16.10 -9.18 20.98
N GLY A 47 17.03 -10.10 20.78
CA GLY A 47 17.11 -11.35 21.51
C GLY A 47 17.95 -12.39 20.77
N ARG A 48 17.82 -13.66 21.18
CA ARG A 48 18.49 -14.78 20.49
C ARG A 48 18.04 -14.91 19.02
N TRP A 49 16.78 -14.62 18.75
CA TRP A 49 16.18 -14.62 17.41
C TRP A 49 15.53 -13.25 17.16
N PRO A 50 16.31 -12.24 16.72
CA PRO A 50 15.77 -10.90 16.53
C PRO A 50 14.77 -10.88 15.37
N PHE A 51 13.76 -10.02 15.45
CA PHE A 51 12.79 -9.77 14.38
C PHE A 51 12.29 -8.32 14.42
N SER A 52 11.63 -7.85 13.38
CA SER A 52 10.98 -6.54 13.38
C SER A 52 9.54 -6.60 12.89
N LEU A 53 8.68 -5.79 13.50
CA LEU A 53 7.31 -5.55 13.05
C LEU A 53 7.24 -4.17 12.40
N ASN A 54 6.83 -4.13 11.14
CA ASN A 54 6.59 -2.90 10.39
C ASN A 54 5.10 -2.77 10.08
N ASN A 55 4.53 -1.62 10.39
CA ASN A 55 3.12 -1.32 10.22
C ASN A 55 3.01 -0.04 9.42
N THR A 56 2.19 -0.05 8.37
CA THR A 56 1.90 1.15 7.57
C THR A 56 0.39 1.32 7.44
N ILE A 57 -0.12 2.51 7.74
CA ILE A 57 -1.50 2.89 7.52
C ILE A 57 -1.56 4.09 6.57
N ASN A 58 -2.47 4.06 5.62
CA ASN A 58 -2.76 5.17 4.72
C ASN A 58 -4.27 5.42 4.72
N LEU A 59 -4.67 6.67 4.88
CA LEU A 59 -6.06 7.10 4.99
C LEU A 59 -6.30 8.26 4.04
N GLN A 60 -7.46 8.26 3.41
CA GLN A 60 -7.99 9.39 2.68
C GLN A 60 -9.47 9.56 2.98
N TYR A 61 -9.88 10.79 3.22
CA TYR A 61 -11.28 11.16 3.33
C TYR A 61 -11.55 12.40 2.49
N SER A 62 -12.52 12.31 1.57
CA SER A 62 -13.07 13.48 0.89
C SER A 62 -14.56 13.63 1.14
N ASN A 63 -15.01 14.89 1.16
CA ASN A 63 -16.42 15.24 1.26
C ASN A 63 -17.15 15.23 -0.10
N ARG A 64 -16.45 15.03 -1.22
CA ARG A 64 -16.98 15.09 -2.58
C ARG A 64 -16.49 13.91 -3.41
N VAL A 65 -17.19 13.64 -4.50
CA VAL A 65 -16.69 12.74 -5.55
C VAL A 65 -15.47 13.39 -6.21
N LEU A 66 -14.40 12.63 -6.32
CA LEU A 66 -13.12 13.05 -6.84
C LEU A 66 -12.89 12.53 -8.26
N PHE A 67 -12.10 13.28 -9.01
CA PHE A 67 -11.53 12.79 -10.26
C PHE A 67 -10.61 11.60 -10.00
N GLY A 68 -10.53 10.68 -10.96
CA GLY A 68 -9.87 9.38 -10.80
C GLY A 68 -8.42 9.48 -10.28
N GLU A 69 -7.66 10.46 -10.73
CA GLU A 69 -6.27 10.67 -10.31
C GLU A 69 -6.11 11.08 -8.84
N LYS A 70 -7.21 11.48 -8.16
CA LYS A 70 -7.22 11.86 -6.74
C LYS A 70 -7.89 10.81 -5.86
N ARG A 71 -8.51 9.78 -6.44
CA ARG A 71 -9.18 8.72 -5.67
C ARG A 71 -8.16 7.87 -4.92
N PHE A 72 -8.59 7.32 -3.80
CA PHE A 72 -7.82 6.36 -3.03
C PHE A 72 -7.90 5.01 -3.75
N ILE A 73 -6.77 4.31 -3.86
CA ILE A 73 -6.68 3.04 -4.58
C ILE A 73 -6.16 1.97 -3.61
N ILE A 74 -6.82 0.80 -3.58
CA ILE A 74 -6.31 -0.40 -2.92
C ILE A 74 -6.21 -1.55 -3.93
N GLY A 75 -5.18 -2.38 -3.75
CA GLY A 75 -4.70 -3.36 -4.70
C GLY A 75 -3.30 -2.97 -5.22
N GLY A 76 -2.38 -3.93 -5.26
CA GLY A 76 -0.99 -3.72 -5.69
C GLY A 76 0.04 -3.79 -4.56
N GLU A 77 1.33 -3.78 -4.94
CA GLU A 77 2.47 -3.98 -4.04
C GLU A 77 2.57 -2.95 -2.90
N TYR A 78 2.10 -1.73 -3.15
CA TYR A 78 2.22 -0.60 -2.23
C TYR A 78 0.98 -0.36 -1.34
N SER A 79 -0.11 -1.13 -1.53
CA SER A 79 -1.36 -0.99 -0.78
C SER A 79 -1.79 -2.34 -0.17
N VAL A 80 -2.58 -3.15 -0.87
CA VAL A 80 -2.99 -4.50 -0.45
C VAL A 80 -2.37 -5.50 -1.42
N ARG A 81 -1.33 -6.21 -0.96
CA ARG A 81 -0.66 -7.24 -1.77
C ARG A 81 -1.58 -8.43 -2.01
N GLY A 82 -1.35 -9.14 -3.12
CA GLY A 82 -2.20 -10.25 -3.57
C GLY A 82 -3.14 -9.88 -4.72
N PHE A 83 -3.03 -8.63 -5.19
CA PHE A 83 -3.73 -8.08 -6.34
C PHE A 83 -2.72 -7.35 -7.22
N HIS A 84 -2.74 -7.58 -8.53
CA HIS A 84 -1.88 -6.94 -9.52
C HIS A 84 -2.72 -6.32 -10.64
N ASP A 85 -3.59 -7.12 -11.25
CA ASP A 85 -4.46 -6.68 -12.33
C ASP A 85 -5.75 -6.05 -11.80
N ASN A 86 -6.19 -6.46 -10.59
CA ASN A 86 -7.36 -5.91 -9.94
C ASN A 86 -6.99 -4.85 -8.90
N ALA A 87 -7.74 -3.75 -8.93
CA ALA A 87 -7.71 -2.72 -7.91
C ALA A 87 -9.09 -2.09 -7.81
N VAL A 88 -9.41 -1.52 -6.65
CA VAL A 88 -10.62 -0.71 -6.46
C VAL A 88 -10.23 0.70 -6.05
N SER A 89 -11.05 1.66 -6.48
CA SER A 89 -10.76 3.07 -6.29
C SER A 89 -12.00 3.90 -6.02
N ASP A 90 -12.01 4.60 -4.88
CA ASP A 90 -13.08 5.53 -4.50
C ASP A 90 -12.53 6.80 -3.83
N ASP A 91 -13.43 7.69 -3.44
CA ASP A 91 -13.10 9.02 -2.91
C ASP A 91 -12.51 8.99 -1.50
N ARG A 92 -12.88 7.95 -0.74
CA ARG A 92 -12.43 7.67 0.63
C ARG A 92 -11.80 6.30 0.69
N GLY A 93 -10.87 6.11 1.63
CA GLY A 93 -10.37 4.78 1.90
C GLY A 93 -9.31 4.71 2.98
N ILE A 94 -9.01 3.47 3.36
CA ILE A 94 -8.00 3.06 4.31
C ILE A 94 -7.25 1.86 3.74
N SER A 95 -5.93 1.84 3.90
CA SER A 95 -5.12 0.62 3.75
C SER A 95 -4.23 0.45 4.95
N TRP A 96 -4.14 -0.77 5.48
CA TRP A 96 -3.27 -1.15 6.57
C TRP A 96 -2.42 -2.35 6.16
N ARG A 97 -1.11 -2.21 6.32
CA ARG A 97 -0.09 -3.20 5.94
C ARG A 97 0.73 -3.59 7.15
N ASN A 98 1.00 -4.88 7.28
CA ASN A 98 1.78 -5.44 8.38
C ASN A 98 2.85 -6.38 7.82
N ASP A 99 4.10 -6.12 8.16
CA ASP A 99 5.25 -6.96 7.81
C ASP A 99 5.94 -7.45 9.09
N LEU A 100 6.10 -8.77 9.21
CA LEU A 100 7.00 -9.42 10.15
C LEU A 100 8.29 -9.79 9.42
N ASP A 101 9.34 -9.04 9.71
CA ASP A 101 10.66 -9.18 9.12
C ASP A 101 11.56 -10.05 10.02
N LEU A 102 12.02 -11.16 9.45
CA LEU A 102 12.85 -12.17 10.08
C LEU A 102 14.23 -12.16 9.41
N PRO A 103 15.27 -11.59 10.05
CA PRO A 103 16.64 -11.60 9.54
C PRO A 103 17.26 -12.99 9.71
N VAL A 104 16.70 -13.99 9.03
CA VAL A 104 17.08 -15.41 9.09
C VAL A 104 18.58 -15.63 8.84
N GLY A 105 19.22 -14.76 8.08
CA GLY A 105 20.67 -14.77 7.92
C GLY A 105 21.45 -14.59 9.23
N ARG A 106 20.98 -13.68 10.10
CA ARG A 106 21.60 -13.39 11.39
C ARG A 106 21.33 -14.49 12.43
N TRP A 107 20.22 -15.20 12.27
CA TRP A 107 19.83 -16.32 13.10
C TRP A 107 20.86 -17.48 13.02
N PHE A 108 21.42 -17.70 11.83
CA PHE A 108 22.48 -18.69 11.58
C PHE A 108 23.88 -18.05 11.54
N SER A 109 24.19 -17.27 12.59
CA SER A 109 25.34 -16.34 12.74
C SER A 109 26.72 -16.84 12.26
N HIS A 110 26.98 -18.15 12.27
CA HIS A 110 28.26 -18.74 11.84
C HIS A 110 28.50 -18.70 10.33
N GLN A 111 27.47 -18.45 9.50
CA GLN A 111 27.57 -18.45 8.04
C GLN A 111 27.43 -17.02 7.50
N ARG A 112 28.56 -16.30 7.38
CA ARG A 112 28.61 -14.89 6.95
C ARG A 112 27.94 -14.60 5.61
N TYR A 113 27.89 -15.58 4.70
CA TYR A 113 27.22 -15.48 3.41
C TYR A 113 25.68 -15.48 3.51
N LEU A 114 25.12 -15.99 4.61
CA LEU A 114 23.68 -16.02 4.85
C LEU A 114 23.16 -14.75 5.50
N GLN A 115 24.00 -14.01 6.23
CA GLN A 115 23.62 -12.77 6.93
C GLN A 115 22.78 -11.77 6.10
N PRO A 116 22.97 -11.64 4.76
CA PRO A 116 22.15 -10.78 3.91
C PRO A 116 20.69 -11.21 3.71
N PHE A 117 20.30 -12.44 4.10
CA PHE A 117 18.94 -12.95 3.90
C PHE A 117 17.96 -12.46 4.97
N LYS A 118 16.81 -11.97 4.49
CA LYS A 118 15.63 -11.64 5.28
C LYS A 118 14.42 -12.36 4.69
N LEU A 119 13.64 -12.99 5.56
CA LEU A 119 12.31 -13.51 5.26
C LEU A 119 11.29 -12.52 5.81
N THR A 120 10.28 -12.17 5.04
CA THR A 120 9.16 -11.34 5.47
C THR A 120 7.89 -12.17 5.41
N LEU A 121 7.07 -12.14 6.44
CA LEU A 121 5.68 -12.60 6.40
C LEU A 121 4.79 -11.36 6.48
N PHE A 122 3.71 -11.32 5.70
CA PHE A 122 2.86 -10.13 5.68
C PHE A 122 1.37 -10.43 5.57
N ALA A 123 0.58 -9.48 6.06
CA ALA A 123 -0.86 -9.44 5.91
C ALA A 123 -1.33 -7.99 5.75
N ASP A 124 -2.15 -7.76 4.72
CA ASP A 124 -2.64 -6.45 4.33
C ASP A 124 -4.16 -6.46 4.23
N ALA A 125 -4.79 -5.32 4.56
CA ALA A 125 -6.21 -5.11 4.38
C ALA A 125 -6.49 -3.66 3.95
N GLY A 126 -7.56 -3.46 3.19
CA GLY A 126 -7.99 -2.14 2.78
C GLY A 126 -9.47 -2.07 2.49
N MET A 127 -10.01 -0.86 2.61
CA MET A 127 -11.39 -0.53 2.27
C MET A 127 -11.44 0.80 1.54
N THR A 128 -12.28 0.91 0.52
CA THR A 128 -12.62 2.17 -0.14
C THR A 128 -14.12 2.44 0.00
N GLU A 129 -14.54 3.70 -0.06
CA GLU A 129 -15.94 4.10 0.01
C GLU A 129 -16.22 5.28 -0.94
N SER A 130 -17.30 5.17 -1.71
CA SER A 130 -17.82 6.25 -2.56
C SER A 130 -18.36 7.40 -1.73
N ALA A 131 -17.95 8.64 -2.05
CA ALA A 131 -18.46 9.82 -1.34
C ALA A 131 -19.96 10.06 -1.61
N TYR A 132 -20.50 9.56 -2.73
CA TYR A 132 -21.89 9.70 -3.13
C TYR A 132 -22.76 8.51 -2.71
N THR A 133 -22.50 7.31 -3.24
CA THR A 133 -23.36 6.13 -3.01
C THR A 133 -23.18 5.51 -1.63
N ARG A 134 -22.05 5.79 -0.95
CA ARG A 134 -21.61 5.12 0.29
C ARG A 134 -21.38 3.62 0.17
N GLU A 135 -21.33 3.09 -1.05
CA GLU A 135 -20.89 1.73 -1.29
C GLU A 135 -19.42 1.59 -0.93
N HIS A 136 -19.06 0.45 -0.35
CA HIS A 136 -17.71 0.16 0.09
C HIS A 136 -17.15 -1.07 -0.63
N ASN A 137 -15.86 -1.03 -0.92
CA ASN A 137 -15.13 -2.15 -1.51
C ASN A 137 -14.03 -2.59 -0.54
N THR A 138 -13.77 -3.89 -0.42
CA THR A 138 -12.81 -4.41 0.58
C THR A 138 -11.86 -5.41 -0.01
N LEU A 139 -10.56 -5.24 0.24
CA LEU A 139 -9.52 -6.19 -0.14
C LEU A 139 -8.74 -6.65 1.09
N ALA A 140 -8.33 -7.91 1.10
CA ALA A 140 -7.35 -8.42 2.05
C ALA A 140 -6.45 -9.46 1.39
N GLY A 141 -5.20 -9.52 1.82
CA GLY A 141 -4.21 -10.44 1.29
C GLY A 141 -3.13 -10.79 2.30
N TRP A 142 -2.40 -11.85 2.02
CA TRP A 142 -1.27 -12.30 2.82
C TRP A 142 -0.17 -12.83 1.92
N GLY A 143 1.00 -13.04 2.48
CA GLY A 143 2.07 -13.69 1.75
C GLY A 143 3.38 -13.68 2.49
N TYR A 144 4.43 -13.93 1.71
CA TYR A 144 5.80 -13.93 2.19
C TYR A 144 6.75 -13.33 1.17
N GLY A 145 7.91 -12.89 1.65
CA GLY A 145 8.95 -12.29 0.84
C GLY A 145 10.34 -12.76 1.27
N LEU A 146 11.25 -12.81 0.31
CA LEU A 146 12.66 -13.06 0.50
C LEU A 146 13.42 -11.85 -0.01
N GLU A 147 14.36 -11.35 0.79
CA GLU A 147 15.25 -10.27 0.41
C GLU A 147 16.69 -10.71 0.65
N TYR A 148 17.55 -10.48 -0.35
CA TYR A 148 18.99 -10.69 -0.27
C TYR A 148 19.71 -9.38 -0.57
N ARG A 149 20.29 -8.78 0.48
CA ARG A 149 20.93 -7.45 0.39
C ARG A 149 22.43 -7.51 0.68
N TYR A 150 23.25 -7.54 -0.36
CA TYR A 150 24.70 -7.65 -0.24
C TYR A 150 25.44 -6.51 -0.95
N ARG A 151 26.06 -5.61 -0.17
CA ARG A 151 26.94 -4.49 -0.59
C ARG A 151 26.41 -3.60 -1.73
N TRP A 152 26.47 -4.08 -2.96
CA TRP A 152 26.12 -3.40 -4.21
C TRP A 152 24.91 -4.05 -4.92
N PHE A 153 24.38 -5.14 -4.38
CA PHE A 153 23.25 -5.89 -4.91
C PHE A 153 22.13 -5.99 -3.88
N ASN A 154 20.91 -5.72 -4.31
CA ASN A 154 19.71 -6.00 -3.55
C ASN A 154 18.72 -6.73 -4.46
N PHE A 155 18.32 -7.94 -4.08
CA PHE A 155 17.25 -8.67 -4.73
C PHE A 155 16.11 -8.89 -3.75
N TYR A 156 14.89 -8.71 -4.23
CA TYR A 156 13.69 -9.08 -3.49
C TYR A 156 12.76 -9.90 -4.36
N TYR A 157 12.07 -10.84 -3.73
CA TYR A 157 10.99 -11.63 -4.29
C TYR A 157 9.90 -11.74 -3.24
N GLN A 158 8.65 -11.49 -3.61
CA GLN A 158 7.49 -11.60 -2.76
C GLN A 158 6.40 -12.37 -3.48
N GLN A 159 5.69 -13.20 -2.75
CA GLN A 159 4.57 -13.96 -3.25
C GLN A 159 3.37 -13.73 -2.33
N ALA A 160 2.27 -13.30 -2.91
CA ALA A 160 1.07 -12.86 -2.22
C ALA A 160 -0.16 -13.59 -2.76
N HIS A 161 -1.16 -13.78 -1.90
CA HIS A 161 -2.44 -14.38 -2.27
C HIS A 161 -3.58 -13.55 -1.67
N ALA A 162 -4.62 -13.31 -2.46
CA ALA A 162 -5.83 -12.66 -1.99
C ALA A 162 -6.55 -13.54 -0.94
N LEU A 163 -6.86 -12.98 0.22
CA LEU A 163 -7.74 -13.59 1.23
C LEU A 163 -9.20 -13.21 0.98
N ARG A 164 -9.43 -11.97 0.56
CA ARG A 164 -10.75 -11.41 0.28
C ARG A 164 -10.64 -10.46 -0.89
N GLY A 165 -11.33 -10.77 -1.99
CA GLY A 165 -11.50 -9.89 -3.14
C GLY A 165 -12.84 -9.16 -3.08
N ASP A 166 -13.05 -8.30 -4.07
CA ASP A 166 -14.30 -7.59 -4.26
C ASP A 166 -15.18 -8.25 -5.33
N ASN A 167 -16.50 -8.05 -5.25
CA ASN A 167 -17.47 -8.56 -6.22
C ASN A 167 -17.33 -7.89 -7.60
N LEU A 168 -16.64 -6.75 -7.67
CA LEU A 168 -16.29 -6.09 -8.92
C LEU A 168 -15.32 -6.90 -9.79
N PHE A 169 -14.62 -7.89 -9.21
CA PHE A 169 -13.61 -8.66 -9.93
C PHE A 169 -14.21 -9.92 -10.57
N SER A 170 -14.00 -10.08 -11.87
CA SER A 170 -14.51 -11.23 -12.62
C SER A 170 -13.81 -12.56 -12.28
N ARG A 171 -12.59 -12.51 -11.72
CA ARG A 171 -11.83 -13.70 -11.30
C ARG A 171 -10.79 -13.37 -10.23
N PRO A 172 -10.55 -14.27 -9.25
CA PRO A 172 -9.41 -14.17 -8.36
C PRO A 172 -8.10 -14.39 -9.14
N GLU A 173 -7.06 -13.60 -8.83
CA GLU A 173 -5.76 -13.67 -9.51
C GLU A 173 -4.88 -14.85 -9.06
N GLY A 174 -5.29 -15.56 -8.00
CA GLY A 174 -4.47 -16.61 -7.40
C GLY A 174 -3.22 -16.04 -6.74
N TRP A 175 -2.05 -16.61 -7.06
CA TRP A 175 -0.78 -16.17 -6.51
C TRP A 175 -0.15 -15.05 -7.36
N VAL A 176 -0.01 -13.88 -6.75
CA VAL A 176 0.69 -12.72 -7.33
C VAL A 176 2.14 -12.72 -6.88
N ARG A 177 3.05 -12.33 -7.77
CA ARG A 177 4.50 -12.28 -7.50
C ARG A 177 5.03 -10.88 -7.78
N TYR A 178 5.81 -10.34 -6.84
CA TYR A 178 6.52 -9.08 -6.98
C TYR A 178 8.02 -9.36 -6.83
N TYR A 179 8.85 -8.89 -7.76
CA TYR A 179 10.28 -9.13 -7.67
C TYR A 179 11.05 -8.02 -8.35
N GLY A 180 12.27 -7.79 -7.88
CA GLY A 180 13.14 -6.78 -8.43
C GLY A 180 14.58 -6.96 -7.97
N ALA A 181 15.50 -6.40 -8.75
CA ALA A 181 16.91 -6.37 -8.44
C ALA A 181 17.45 -4.96 -8.65
N HIS A 182 18.26 -4.50 -7.70
CA HIS A 182 18.94 -3.21 -7.76
C HIS A 182 20.44 -3.43 -7.65
N LEU A 183 21.18 -2.83 -8.59
CA LEU A 183 22.64 -2.82 -8.62
C LEU A 183 23.12 -1.38 -8.41
N LYS A 184 24.02 -1.18 -7.45
CA LYS A 184 24.69 0.09 -7.23
C LYS A 184 26.14 -0.01 -7.72
N LEU A 185 26.42 0.64 -8.84
CA LEU A 185 27.79 0.82 -9.35
C LEU A 185 28.32 2.15 -8.80
N THR A 186 29.47 2.09 -8.13
CA THR A 186 30.21 3.28 -7.71
C THR A 186 31.46 3.35 -8.58
N PHE A 187 31.64 4.44 -9.31
CA PHE A 187 32.83 4.74 -10.11
C PHE A 187 33.65 5.82 -9.40
#